data_AF-A0A3N5RXS7-F1
#
_entry.id   AF-A0A3N5RXS7-F1
#
_cell.length_a   1.000
_cell.length_b   1.000
_cell.length_c   1.000
_cell.angle_alpha   90.00
_cell.angle_beta   90.00
_cell.angle_gamma   90.00
#
_symmetry.space_group_name_H-M   'P 1'
#
loop_
_entity.id
_entity.type
_entity.pdbx_description
1 polymer ?
#
loop_
_entity_poly.entity_id
_entity_poly.type
_entity_poly.pdbx_seq_one_letter_code
_entity_poly.pdbx_strand_id
1 'polypeptide(L)'
;MVREHWRVLRKGGIIIIHDFTYPNTKIMRILWHFYFQILNELGRVISSWRYVFSNLDKLIQLNPWVNNLVKELDMVGFTSISKKYYTCGTSAIVYAKK
;
A
#
# COMPACT_ATOMS: atom_id res chain seq x y z
N MET A 1 -4.65 -7.85 11.96
CA MET A 1 -3.78 -6.73 12.40
C MET A 1 -4.60 -5.61 13.04
N VAL A 2 -5.77 -5.32 12.48
CA VAL A 2 -6.62 -4.19 12.89
C VAL A 2 -7.16 -4.32 14.31
N ARG A 3 -7.47 -5.55 14.76
CA ARG A 3 -7.97 -5.81 16.13
C ARG A 3 -7.02 -5.32 17.22
N GLU A 4 -5.71 -5.42 17.00
CA GLU A 4 -4.74 -4.95 17.98
C GLU A 4 -4.70 -3.42 18.04
N HIS A 5 -4.78 -2.76 16.87
CA HIS A 5 -4.92 -1.30 16.80
C HIS A 5 -6.19 -0.82 17.53
N TRP A 6 -7.30 -1.55 17.35
CA TRP A 6 -8.53 -1.28 18.09
C TRP A 6 -8.32 -1.41 19.59
N ARG A 7 -7.65 -2.47 20.06
CA ARG A 7 -7.41 -2.69 21.50
C ARG A 7 -6.59 -1.55 22.13
N VAL A 8 -5.53 -1.09 21.46
CA VAL A 8 -4.58 -0.10 22.03
C VAL A 8 -5.02 1.35 21.85
N LEU A 9 -5.83 1.67 20.84
CA LEU A 9 -6.31 3.03 20.63
C LEU A 9 -7.32 3.42 21.72
N ARG A 10 -7.21 4.65 22.22
CA ARG A 10 -8.26 5.28 23.03
C ARG A 10 -9.49 5.59 22.17
N LYS A 11 -10.65 5.79 22.81
CA LYS A 11 -11.86 6.27 22.13
C LYS A 11 -11.56 7.59 21.40
N GLY A 12 -11.97 7.70 20.14
CA GLY A 12 -11.66 8.82 19.26
C GLY A 12 -10.26 8.79 18.66
N GLY A 13 -9.45 7.77 18.96
CA GLY A 13 -8.13 7.57 18.37
C GLY A 13 -8.21 7.31 16.87
N ILE A 14 -7.13 7.65 16.16
CA ILE A 14 -7.08 7.62 14.70
C ILE A 14 -6.00 6.63 14.27
N ILE A 15 -6.30 5.84 13.24
CA ILE A 15 -5.32 5.03 12.52
C ILE A 15 -5.13 5.63 11.12
N ILE A 16 -3.87 5.77 10.70
CA ILE A 16 -3.46 6.20 9.37
C ILE A 16 -2.45 5.18 8.86
N ILE A 17 -2.76 4.50 7.76
CA ILE A 17 -1.87 3.55 7.10
C ILE A 17 -1.59 4.06 5.70
N HIS A 18 -0.32 4.08 5.32
CA HIS A 18 0.15 4.51 4.01
C HIS A 18 1.08 3.44 3.43
N ASP A 19 0.80 3.00 2.20
CA ASP A 19 1.68 2.09 1.48
C ASP A 19 1.45 2.19 -0.04
N PHE A 20 2.32 1.54 -0.81
CA PHE A 20 2.24 1.44 -2.25
C PHE A 20 0.99 0.69 -2.71
N THR A 21 0.47 1.10 -3.85
CA THR A 21 -0.62 0.42 -4.54
C THR A 21 -0.27 0.27 -6.01
N TYR A 22 -0.79 -0.77 -6.63
CA TYR A 22 -0.63 -0.93 -8.07
C TYR A 22 -1.55 0.05 -8.82
N PRO A 23 -1.03 0.91 -9.72
CA PRO A 23 -1.83 1.93 -10.38
C PRO A 23 -2.97 1.33 -11.23
N ASN A 24 -4.08 2.04 -11.30
CA ASN A 24 -5.29 1.56 -11.98
C ASN A 24 -5.35 1.94 -13.46
N THR A 25 -4.61 2.97 -13.88
CA THR A 25 -4.62 3.44 -15.27
C THR A 25 -3.59 2.70 -16.12
N LYS A 26 -3.95 2.39 -17.37
CA LYS A 26 -3.05 1.66 -18.30
C LYS A 26 -1.73 2.41 -18.53
N ILE A 27 -1.81 3.73 -18.71
CA ILE A 27 -0.62 4.59 -18.94
C ILE A 27 0.32 4.51 -17.73
N MET A 28 -0.19 4.67 -16.50
CA MET A 28 0.68 4.64 -15.33
C MET A 28 1.24 3.23 -15.06
N ARG A 29 0.52 2.16 -15.42
CA ARG A 29 1.08 0.78 -15.37
C ARG A 29 2.27 0.61 -16.30
N ILE A 30 2.24 1.19 -17.51
CA ILE A 30 3.39 1.13 -18.43
C ILE A 30 4.59 1.84 -17.81
N LEU A 31 4.40 3.06 -17.30
CA LEU A 31 5.46 3.82 -16.63
C LEU A 31 6.01 3.08 -15.39
N TRP A 32 5.12 2.46 -14.61
CA TRP A 32 5.47 1.64 -13.45
C TRP A 32 6.38 0.47 -13.82
N HIS A 33 6.00 -0.32 -14.82
CA HIS A 33 6.81 -1.47 -15.26
C HIS A 33 8.16 -1.03 -15.81
N PHE A 34 8.20 0.06 -16.58
CA PHE A 34 9.44 0.63 -17.07
C PHE A 34 10.37 1.07 -15.92
N TYR A 35 9.82 1.75 -14.90
CA TYR A 35 10.55 2.13 -13.70
C TYR A 35 11.15 0.93 -12.96
N PHE A 36 10.37 -0.12 -12.72
CA PHE A 36 10.86 -1.33 -12.06
C PHE A 36 11.84 -2.14 -12.90
N GLN A 37 11.74 -2.09 -14.23
CA GLN A 37 12.74 -2.67 -15.11
C GLN A 37 14.09 -1.97 -14.95
N ILE A 38 14.12 -0.63 -14.91
CA ILE A 38 15.35 0.14 -14.66
C ILE A 38 15.93 -0.20 -13.28
N LEU A 39 15.10 -0.23 -12.23
CA LEU A 39 15.55 -0.59 -10.89
C LEU A 39 16.17 -2.00 -10.85
N ASN A 40 15.58 -2.96 -11.56
CA ASN A 40 16.11 -4.32 -11.64
C ASN A 40 17.49 -4.37 -12.29
N GLU A 41 17.72 -3.58 -13.35
CA GLU A 41 19.05 -3.46 -13.96
C GLU A 41 20.05 -2.81 -13.01
N LEU A 42 19.65 -1.76 -12.27
CA LEU A 42 20.50 -1.15 -11.23
C LEU A 42 20.80 -2.14 -10.08
N GLY A 43 19.87 -3.01 -9.73
CA GLY A 43 20.06 -4.06 -8.73
C GLY A 43 21.13 -5.09 -9.12
N ARG A 44 21.49 -5.19 -10.40
CA ARG A 44 22.63 -6.03 -10.83
C ARG A 44 23.97 -5.39 -10.44
N VAL A 45 24.04 -4.06 -10.42
CA VAL A 45 25.23 -3.29 -10.02
C VAL A 45 25.28 -3.12 -8.50
N ILE A 46 24.13 -2.82 -7.89
CA ILE A 46 24.01 -2.59 -6.45
C ILE A 46 23.39 -3.84 -5.80
N SER A 47 24.24 -4.84 -5.57
CA SER A 47 23.84 -6.18 -5.12
C SER A 47 23.00 -6.21 -3.84
N SER A 48 23.19 -5.25 -2.93
CA SER A 48 22.42 -5.13 -1.68
C SER A 48 20.92 -4.88 -1.89
N TRP A 49 20.54 -4.26 -3.02
CA TRP A 49 19.15 -3.94 -3.35
C TRP A 49 18.52 -4.91 -4.35
N ARG A 50 19.31 -5.85 -4.90
CA ARG A 50 18.88 -6.80 -5.93
C ARG A 50 17.58 -7.51 -5.56
N TYR A 51 17.51 -8.05 -4.35
CA TYR A 51 16.34 -8.80 -3.89
C TYR A 51 15.09 -7.93 -3.79
N VAL A 52 15.23 -6.67 -3.33
CA VAL A 52 14.11 -5.74 -3.20
C VAL A 52 13.58 -5.40 -4.60
N PHE A 53 14.45 -4.99 -5.52
CA PHE A 53 14.03 -4.59 -6.86
C PHE A 53 13.42 -5.73 -7.68
N SER A 54 13.85 -6.98 -7.44
CA SER A 54 13.34 -8.16 -8.15
C SER A 54 11.99 -8.69 -7.67
N ASN A 55 11.53 -8.27 -6.48
CA ASN A 55 10.33 -8.82 -5.85
C ASN A 55 9.28 -7.77 -5.46
N LEU A 56 9.68 -6.51 -5.26
CA LEU A 56 8.79 -5.46 -4.77
C LEU A 56 7.64 -5.18 -5.76
N ASP A 57 7.91 -5.20 -7.07
CA ASP A 57 6.89 -5.00 -8.11
C ASP A 57 5.77 -6.04 -8.03
N LYS A 58 6.12 -7.32 -7.87
CA LYS A 58 5.20 -8.44 -7.74
C LYS A 58 4.44 -8.36 -6.44
N LEU A 59 5.11 -8.02 -5.34
CA LEU A 59 4.48 -7.87 -4.03
C LEU A 59 3.40 -6.79 -4.07
N ILE A 60 3.67 -5.64 -4.68
CA ILE A 60 2.71 -4.54 -4.80
C ILE A 60 1.53 -4.94 -5.70
N GLN A 61 1.78 -5.65 -6.80
CA GLN A 61 0.73 -6.12 -7.71
C GLN A 61 -0.21 -7.16 -7.10
N LEU A 62 0.34 -8.07 -6.29
CA LEU A 62 -0.40 -9.17 -5.68
C LEU A 62 -1.16 -8.76 -4.41
N ASN A 63 -0.89 -7.59 -3.85
CA ASN A 63 -1.43 -7.18 -2.56
C ASN A 63 -2.55 -6.12 -2.67
N PRO A 64 -3.84 -6.50 -2.63
CA PRO A 64 -4.96 -5.57 -2.60
C PRO A 64 -5.22 -4.99 -1.20
N TRP A 65 -4.15 -4.56 -0.51
CA TRP A 65 -4.19 -4.25 0.92
C TRP A 65 -5.22 -3.17 1.28
N VAL A 66 -5.43 -2.16 0.44
CA VAL A 66 -6.38 -1.06 0.72
C VAL A 66 -7.79 -1.59 0.91
N ASN A 67 -8.25 -2.48 0.02
CA ASN A 67 -9.60 -3.02 0.08
C ASN A 67 -9.75 -4.00 1.24
N ASN A 68 -8.74 -4.84 1.46
CA ASN A 68 -8.72 -5.78 2.58
C ASN A 68 -8.73 -5.05 3.93
N LEU A 69 -7.91 -4.00 4.06
CA LEU A 69 -7.81 -3.18 5.27
C LEU A 69 -9.11 -2.43 5.55
N VAL A 70 -9.70 -1.77 4.55
CA VAL A 70 -10.99 -1.07 4.73
C VAL A 70 -12.08 -2.02 5.22
N LYS A 71 -12.14 -3.24 4.65
CA LYS A 71 -13.07 -4.27 5.10
C LYS A 71 -12.78 -4.71 6.54
N GLU A 72 -11.52 -4.94 6.91
CA GLU A 72 -11.15 -5.33 8.28
C GLU A 72 -11.42 -4.22 9.30
N LEU A 73 -11.18 -2.95 8.95
CA LEU A 73 -11.52 -1.78 9.76
C LEU A 73 -13.02 -1.69 10.06
N ASP A 74 -13.85 -1.85 9.03
CA ASP A 74 -15.30 -1.83 9.15
C ASP A 74 -15.81 -2.97 10.05
N MET A 75 -15.34 -4.21 9.79
CA MET A 75 -15.72 -5.39 10.60
C MET A 75 -15.31 -5.29 12.08
N VAL A 76 -14.26 -4.53 12.41
CA VAL A 76 -13.81 -4.34 13.81
C VAL A 76 -14.57 -3.23 14.52
N GLY A 77 -15.21 -2.32 13.78
CA GLY A 77 -16.02 -1.22 14.33
C GLY A 77 -15.37 0.16 14.23
N PHE A 78 -14.31 0.32 13.43
CA PHE A 78 -13.81 1.66 13.11
C PHE A 78 -14.84 2.44 12.29
N THR A 79 -14.87 3.76 12.49
CA THR A 79 -15.79 4.69 11.85
C THR A 79 -15.02 5.73 11.02
N SER A 80 -15.73 6.53 10.24
CA SER A 80 -15.14 7.57 9.37
C SER A 80 -14.02 7.03 8.47
N ILE A 81 -14.17 5.80 7.97
CA ILE A 81 -13.16 5.15 7.14
C ILE A 81 -13.09 5.89 5.81
N SER A 82 -11.88 6.34 5.45
CA SER A 82 -11.62 6.96 4.16
C SER A 82 -10.34 6.41 3.56
N LYS A 83 -10.29 6.37 2.23
CA LYS A 83 -9.10 6.00 1.47
C LYS A 83 -8.86 7.04 0.40
N LYS A 84 -7.61 7.44 0.21
CA LYS A 84 -7.20 8.36 -0.83
C LYS A 84 -5.98 7.80 -1.55
N TYR A 85 -6.09 7.72 -2.87
CA TYR A 85 -4.99 7.33 -3.75
C TYR A 85 -4.19 8.56 -4.17
N TYR A 86 -2.88 8.39 -4.27
CA TYR A 86 -1.93 9.44 -4.63
C TYR A 86 -1.13 9.04 -5.87
N THR A 87 -0.56 10.04 -6.54
CA THR A 87 0.35 9.87 -7.69
C THR A 87 -0.17 8.85 -8.70
N CYS A 88 -1.40 9.09 -9.17
CA CYS A 88 -2.15 8.23 -10.11
C CYS A 88 -2.36 6.78 -9.64
N GLY A 89 -2.46 6.56 -8.33
CA GLY A 89 -2.75 5.24 -7.74
C GLY A 89 -1.52 4.38 -7.48
N THR A 90 -0.33 4.98 -7.41
CA THR A 90 0.91 4.28 -7.02
C THR A 90 1.07 4.13 -5.51
N SER A 91 0.29 4.88 -4.73
CA SER A 91 0.19 4.74 -3.27
C SER A 91 -1.20 5.14 -2.78
N ALA A 92 -1.51 4.75 -1.54
CA ALA A 92 -2.74 5.15 -0.89
C ALA A 92 -2.53 5.41 0.60
N ILE A 93 -3.34 6.33 1.14
CA ILE A 93 -3.53 6.51 2.57
C ILE A 93 -4.93 6.03 2.94
N VAL A 94 -5.02 5.18 3.96
CA VAL A 94 -6.26 4.78 4.62
C VAL A 94 -6.31 5.41 5.99
N TYR A 95 -7.40 6.08 6.30
CA TYR A 95 -7.70 6.72 7.57
C TYR A 95 -8.94 6.07 8.18
N ALA A 96 -8.94 5.87 9.51
CA ALA A 96 -10.15 5.52 10.24
C ALA A 96 -10.08 5.96 11.72
N LYS A 97 -11.24 6.03 12.38
CA LYS A 97 -11.38 6.48 13.77
C LYS A 97 -12.02 5.40 14.65
N LYS A 98 -11.48 5.19 15.86
CA LYS A 98 -12.08 4.35 16.90
C LYS A 98 -13.20 5.07 17.64
#